data_AF-A0A5C7XRN2-F1
#
_entry.id   AF-A0A5C7XRN2-F1
#
_cell.length_a   1.000
_cell.length_b   1.000
_cell.length_c   1.000
_cell.angle_alpha   90.00
_cell.angle_beta   90.00
_cell.angle_gamma   90.00
#
_symmetry.space_group_name_H-M   'P 1'
#
loop_
_entity.id
_entity.type
_entity.pdbx_description
1 polymer ?
#
loop_
_entity_poly.entity_id
_entity_poly.type
_entity_poly.pdbx_seq_one_letter_code
_entity_poly.pdbx_strand_id
1 'polypeptide(L)' 'MAVRRVRPPQPLAPHGLPGHLVGFVEALRAQGISVGPSETVDAGRVLTVLGLGDREALREGLACAVLRRADHR' A
#
# COMPACT_ATOMS: atom_id res chain seq x y z
N MET A 1 -8.32 22.76 2.13
CA MET A 1 -9.15 22.12 1.09
C MET A 1 -10.04 21.08 1.76
N ALA A 2 -11.35 21.14 1.59
CA ALA A 2 -12.25 20.11 2.13
C ALA A 2 -12.01 18.80 1.38
N VAL A 3 -11.56 17.76 2.08
CA VAL A 3 -11.44 16.40 1.53
C VAL A 3 -12.83 15.95 1.10
N ARG A 4 -13.07 15.90 -0.21
CA ARG A 4 -14.28 15.33 -0.77
C ARG A 4 -14.28 13.84 -0.43
N ARG A 5 -15.12 13.42 0.52
CA ARG A 5 -15.33 11.99 0.80
C ARG A 5 -15.98 11.36 -0.43
N VAL A 6 -15.17 10.70 -1.25
CA VAL A 6 -15.64 9.88 -2.37
C VAL A 6 -16.04 8.53 -1.79
N ARG A 7 -17.28 8.12 -2.03
CA ARG A 7 -17.69 6.74 -1.72
C ARG A 7 -16.81 5.81 -2.56
N PRO A 8 -16.13 4.82 -1.96
CA PRO A 8 -15.31 3.92 -2.75
C PRO A 8 -16.23 3.20 -3.75
N PRO A 9 -15.83 3.10 -5.03
CA PRO A 9 -16.63 2.43 -6.06
C PRO A 9 -16.70 0.91 -5.83
N GLN A 10 -15.80 0.39 -5.00
CA GLN A 10 -15.67 -1.01 -4.63
C GLN A 10 -15.92 -1.20 -3.13
N PRO A 11 -16.45 -2.37 -2.71
CA PRO A 11 -16.66 -2.68 -1.30
C PRO A 11 -15.37 -2.53 -0.47
N LEU A 12 -15.54 -2.28 0.83
CA LEU A 12 -14.42 -2.32 1.77
C LEU A 12 -13.82 -3.73 1.77
N ALA A 13 -12.49 -3.81 1.86
CA ALA A 13 -11.82 -5.10 1.86
C ALA A 13 -12.18 -5.88 3.15
N PRO A 14 -12.27 -7.20 3.07
CA PRO A 14 -12.33 -8.05 4.26
C PRO A 14 -11.19 -7.69 5.21
N HIS A 15 -11.44 -7.70 6.52
CA HIS A 15 -10.44 -7.35 7.54
C HIS A 15 -9.97 -5.88 7.55
N GLY A 16 -10.62 -4.97 6.81
CA GLY A 16 -10.36 -3.53 6.88
C GLY A 16 -9.04 -3.12 6.21
N LEU A 17 -8.25 -2.25 6.88
CA LEU A 17 -7.01 -1.70 6.32
C LEU A 17 -5.99 -2.77 5.91
N PRO A 18 -5.72 -3.82 6.72
CA PRO A 18 -4.88 -4.94 6.28
C PRO A 18 -5.36 -5.60 4.99
N GLY A 19 -6.67 -5.79 4.82
CA GLY A 19 -7.22 -6.35 3.58
C GLY A 19 -7.02 -5.42 2.38
N HIS A 20 -7.16 -4.11 2.59
CA HIS A 20 -6.87 -3.13 1.54
C HIS A 20 -5.38 -3.13 1.16
N LEU A 21 -4.47 -3.32 2.11
CA LEU A 21 -3.04 -3.45 1.83
C LEU A 21 -2.76 -4.71 1.00
N VAL A 22 -3.33 -5.85 1.38
CA VAL A 22 -3.17 -7.10 0.62
C VAL A 22 -3.71 -6.95 -0.80
N GLY A 23 -4.92 -6.42 -0.97
CA GLY A 23 -5.50 -6.18 -2.29
C GLY A 23 -4.70 -5.19 -3.14
N PHE A 24 -4.08 -4.17 -2.52
CA PHE A 24 -3.14 -3.28 -3.20
C PHE A 24 -1.90 -4.03 -3.70
N VAL A 25 -1.29 -4.88 -2.86
CA VAL A 25 -0.13 -5.69 -3.25
C VAL A 25 -0.48 -6.68 -4.36
N GLU A 26 -1.65 -7.32 -4.31
CA GLU A 26 -2.14 -8.18 -5.38
C GLU A 26 -2.33 -7.43 -6.69
N ALA A 27 -2.87 -6.20 -6.65
CA ALA A 27 -3.01 -5.36 -7.82
C ALA A 27 -1.65 -5.00 -8.44
N LEU A 28 -0.63 -4.70 -7.62
CA LEU A 28 0.74 -4.47 -8.11
C LEU A 28 1.32 -5.70 -8.81
N ARG A 29 1.16 -6.89 -8.22
CA ARG A 29 1.60 -8.16 -8.83
C ARG A 29 0.89 -8.44 -10.15
N ALA A 30 -0.42 -8.17 -10.22
CA ALA A 30 -1.19 -8.29 -11.45
C ALA A 30 -0.70 -7.34 -12.56
N GLN A 31 -0.03 -6.24 -12.21
CA GLN A 31 0.63 -5.33 -13.14
C GLN A 31 2.11 -5.68 -13.39
N GLY A 32 2.59 -6.84 -12.93
CA GLY A 32 3.97 -7.30 -13.15
C GLY A 32 5.00 -6.72 -12.18
N ILE A 33 4.57 -6.00 -11.13
CA ILE A 33 5.48 -5.49 -10.09
C ILE A 33 5.69 -6.60 -9.06
N SER A 34 6.93 -7.07 -8.93
CA SER A 34 7.29 -8.09 -7.95
C SER A 34 7.29 -7.50 -6.54
N VAL A 35 6.32 -7.93 -5.73
CA VAL A 35 6.21 -7.57 -4.32
C VAL A 35 6.19 -8.87 -3.50
N GLY A 36 7.22 -9.12 -2.71
CA GLY A 36 7.33 -10.33 -1.89
C GLY A 36 6.69 -10.19 -0.50
N PRO A 37 6.80 -11.23 0.34
CA PRO A 37 6.32 -11.20 1.71
C PRO A 37 6.98 -10.11 2.56
N SER A 38 8.29 -9.91 2.42
CA SER A 38 9.05 -8.91 3.17
C SER A 38 8.56 -7.50 2.87
N GLU A 39 8.38 -7.17 1.58
CA GLU A 39 7.84 -5.88 1.14
C GLU A 39 6.42 -5.65 1.65
N THR A 40 5.60 -6.71 1.70
CA THR A 40 4.24 -6.64 2.24
C THR A 40 4.25 -6.33 3.74
N VAL A 41 5.17 -6.94 4.50
CA VAL A 41 5.36 -6.66 5.93
C VAL A 41 5.85 -5.23 6.14
N ASP A 42 6.82 -4.77 5.35
CA ASP A 42 7.34 -3.40 5.43
C ASP A 42 6.28 -2.36 5.07
N ALA A 43 5.43 -2.62 4.07
CA ALA A 43 4.29 -1.76 3.76
C ALA A 43 3.28 -1.70 4.92
N GLY A 44 3.08 -2.81 5.63
CA GLY A 44 2.29 -2.84 6.87
C GLY A 44 2.92 -1.96 7.97
N ARG A 45 4.24 -1.99 8.11
CA ARG A 45 4.96 -1.12 9.06
C ARG A 45 4.88 0.35 8.69
N VAL A 46 4.91 0.69 7.40
CA VAL A 46 4.72 2.08 6.94
C VAL A 46 3.37 2.62 7.41
N LEU A 47 2.30 1.82 7.27
CA LEU A 47 0.96 2.22 7.73
C LEU A 47 0.91 2.48 9.25
N THR A 48 1.63 1.70 10.05
CA THR A 48 1.65 1.87 11.51
C THR A 48 2.55 3.01 11.96
N VAL A 49 3.67 3.25 11.28
CA VAL A 49 4.63 4.30 11.62
C VAL A 49 4.16 5.68 11.18
N LEU A 50 3.64 5.81 9.95
CA LEU A 50 3.22 7.10 9.39
C LEU A 50 1.74 7.43 9.71
N GLY A 51 0.93 6.41 10.00
CA GLY A 51 -0.51 6.57 10.12
C GLY A 51 -1.16 7.00 8.80
N LEU A 52 -2.36 7.59 8.88
CA LEU A 52 -3.18 7.99 7.72
C LEU A 52 -3.43 9.51 7.63
N GLY A 53 -2.78 10.29 8.49
CA GLY A 53 -3.02 11.74 8.61
C GLY A 53 -2.38 12.56 7.48
N ASP A 54 -1.26 12.10 6.95
CA ASP A 54 -0.54 12.71 5.83
C ASP A 54 -0.52 11.74 4.64
N ARG A 55 -1.26 12.12 3.60
CA ARG A 55 -1.43 11.29 2.39
C ARG A 55 -0.15 11.23 1.55
N GLU A 56 0.61 12.32 1.46
CA GLU A 56 1.81 12.35 0.63
C GLU A 56 2.92 11.54 1.29
N ALA A 57 3.12 11.71 2.60
CA ALA A 57 4.05 10.88 3.36
C ALA A 57 3.71 9.39 3.23
N LEU A 58 2.43 9.03 3.34
CA LEU A 58 1.99 7.65 3.19
C LEU A 58 2.25 7.10 1.79
N ARG A 59 1.96 7.88 0.74
CA ARG A 59 2.19 7.48 -0.65
C ARG A 59 3.66 7.19 -0.91
N GLU A 60 4.55 8.07 -0.46
CA GLU A 60 5.99 7.90 -0.61
C GLU A 60 6.53 6.75 0.23
N GLY A 61 6.07 6.61 1.47
CA GLY A 61 6.47 5.49 2.34
C GLY A 61 6.08 4.14 1.74
N LEU A 62 4.86 4.02 1.21
CA LEU A 62 4.42 2.78 0.54
C LEU A 62 5.24 2.50 -0.72
N ALA A 63 5.52 3.51 -1.54
CA ALA A 63 6.36 3.35 -2.72
C ALA A 63 7.78 2.85 -2.33
N CYS A 64 8.37 3.41 -1.28
CA CYS A 64 9.67 3.00 -0.77
C CYS A 64 9.67 1.54 -0.27
N ALA A 65 8.60 1.11 0.41
CA ALA A 65 8.49 -0.25 0.93
C ALA A 65 8.27 -1.31 -0.17
N VAL A 66 7.53 -0.98 -1.24
CA VAL A 66 7.15 -1.96 -2.27
C VAL A 66 8.01 -1.92 -3.54
N LEU A 67 8.74 -0.84 -3.80
CA LEU A 67 9.60 -0.71 -4.97
C LEU A 67 11.07 -0.82 -4.56
N ARG A 68 11.62 -2.03 -4.65
CA ARG A 68 13.08 -2.22 -4.60
C ARG A 68 13.57 -2.55 -5.99
N ARG A 69 14.69 -1.94 -6.38
CA ARG A 69 15.40 -2.29 -7.61
C ARG A 69 15.88 -3.74 -7.48
N ALA A 70 15.45 -4.61 -8.39
CA ALA A 70 15.96 -5.96 -8.53
C ALA A 70 17.37 -5.94 -9.16
N ASP A 71 18.32 -5.27 -8.52
CA ASP A 71 19.74 -5.37 -8.88
C ASP A 71 20.43 -6.32 -7.92
N HIS A 72 20.18 -7.62 -8.10
CA HIS A 72 21.17 -8.65 -7.82
C HIS A 72 20.82 -9.92 -8.60
N ARG A 73 21.45 -10.09 -9.75
CA ARG A 73 21.73 -11.42 -10.30
C ARG A 73 23.10 -11.43 -10.94
#